data_AF-A0A4R0P0W8-F1
#
_entry.id   AF-A0A4R0P0W8-F1
#
_cell.length_a   1.000
_cell.length_b   1.000
_cell.length_c   1.000
_cell.angle_alpha   90.00
_cell.angle_beta   90.00
_cell.angle_gamma   90.00
#
_symmetry.space_group_name_H-M   'P 1'
#
loop_
_entity.id
_entity.type
_entity.pdbx_description
1 polymer ?
#
loop_
_entity_poly.entity_id
_entity_poly.type
_entity_poly.pdbx_seq_one_letter_code
_entity_poly.pdbx_strand_id
1 'polypeptide(L)' 'MPPSDHQARRRWAVMQLVRMVAVAAALFGVYALAERGLARPDLGAPLLLLGAAGFFAGPALLAKRWRSR' A
#
# COMPACT_ATOMS: atom_id res chain seq x y z
N MET A 1 -6.86 -21.92 -18.36
CA MET A 1 -5.42 -21.86 -18.68
C MET A 1 -4.69 -21.15 -17.55
N PRO A 2 -3.52 -21.64 -17.10
CA PRO A 2 -2.69 -20.89 -16.17
C PRO A 2 -2.36 -19.50 -16.76
N PRO A 3 -2.28 -18.44 -15.94
CA PRO A 3 -1.91 -17.12 -16.42
C PRO A 3 -0.54 -17.20 -17.10
N SER A 4 -0.37 -16.46 -18.20
CA SER A 4 0.93 -16.39 -18.86
C SER A 4 1.98 -15.83 -17.89
N ASP A 5 3.22 -16.26 -18.05
CA ASP A 5 4.36 -15.84 -17.23
C ASP A 5 4.46 -14.31 -17.12
N HIS A 6 4.19 -13.62 -18.22
CA HIS A 6 4.16 -12.16 -18.29
C HIS A 6 3.05 -11.55 -17.40
N GLN A 7 1.86 -12.17 -17.38
CA GLN A 7 0.75 -11.72 -16.56
C GLN A 7 1.02 -11.96 -15.06
N ALA A 8 1.64 -13.10 -14.71
CA ALA A 8 2.04 -13.40 -13.35
C ALA A 8 3.07 -12.40 -12.81
N ARG A 9 4.12 -12.11 -13.59
CA ARG A 9 5.15 -11.10 -13.24
C ARG A 9 4.56 -9.70 -13.08
N ARG A 10 3.65 -9.30 -13.99
CA ARG A 10 2.97 -8.01 -13.90
C ARG A 10 2.13 -7.90 -12.63
N ARG A 11 1.33 -8.92 -12.31
CA ARG A 11 0.53 -8.98 -11.08
C ARG A 11 1.42 -8.89 -9.84
N TRP A 12 2.51 -9.64 -9.80
CA TRP A 12 3.48 -9.55 -8.71
C TRP A 12 4.06 -8.14 -8.56
N ALA A 13 4.49 -7.51 -9.65
CA ALA A 13 5.04 -6.16 -9.63
C ALA A 13 4.03 -5.13 -9.10
N VAL A 14 2.76 -5.23 -9.50
CA VAL A 14 1.71 -4.34 -8.97
C VAL A 14 1.50 -4.56 -7.46
N MET A 15 1.51 -5.81 -6.97
CA MET A 15 1.39 -6.06 -5.53
C MET A 15 2.55 -5.43 -4.74
N GLN A 16 3.78 -5.52 -5.26
CA GLN A 16 4.93 -4.88 -4.60
C GLN A 16 4.83 -3.36 -4.64
N LEU A 17 4.40 -2.77 -5.77
CA LEU A 17 4.21 -1.34 -5.86
C LEU A 17 3.19 -0.83 -4.84
N VAL A 18 2.06 -1.52 -4.69
CA VAL A 18 1.04 -1.20 -3.67
C VAL A 18 1.65 -1.24 -2.27
N ARG A 19 2.45 -2.26 -1.96
CA ARG A 19 3.14 -2.37 -0.67
C ARG A 19 4.13 -1.23 -0.44
N MET A 20 4.92 -0.86 -1.45
CA MET A 20 5.88 0.24 -1.35
C MET A 20 5.21 1.58 -1.11
N VAL A 21 4.12 1.87 -1.83
CA VAL A 21 3.32 3.09 -1.60
C VAL A 21 2.72 3.09 -0.19
N ALA A 22 2.23 1.94 0.27
CA ALA A 22 1.65 1.80 1.60
C ALA A 22 2.70 1.99 2.71
N VAL A 23 3.91 1.45 2.55
CA VAL A 23 5.05 1.69 3.46
C VAL A 23 5.44 3.16 3.46
N ALA A 24 5.55 3.79 2.28
CA ALA A 24 5.86 5.21 2.18
C ALA A 24 4.83 6.06 2.93
N ALA A 25 3.53 5.79 2.75
CA ALA A 25 2.47 6.47 3.49
C ALA A 25 2.57 6.24 5.00
N ALA A 26 2.86 5.01 5.43
CA ALA A 26 3.03 4.70 6.85
C ALA A 26 4.21 5.47 7.48
N LEU A 27 5.36 5.47 6.81
CA LEU A 27 6.55 6.20 7.26
C LEU A 27 6.31 7.70 7.30
N PHE A 28 5.57 8.25 6.33
CA PHE A 28 5.20 9.66 6.32
C PHE A 28 4.24 9.99 7.47
N GLY A 29 3.33 9.08 7.82
CA GLY A 29 2.48 9.19 9.01
C GLY A 29 3.29 9.19 10.31
N VAL A 30 4.28 8.31 10.45
CA VAL A 30 5.21 8.32 11.60
C VAL A 30 5.97 9.64 11.68
N TYR A 31 6.48 10.12 10.55
CA TYR A 31 7.20 11.39 10.47
C TYR A 31 6.32 12.58 10.91
N ALA A 32 5.05 12.57 10.50
CA ALA A 32 4.05 13.57 10.90
C ALA A 32 3.75 13.54 12.40
N LEU A 33 3.58 12.35 12.96
CA LEU A 33 3.32 12.14 14.40
C LEU A 33 4.51 12.54 15.27
N ALA A 34 5.72 12.44 14.74
CA ALA A 34 6.93 12.89 15.43
C ALA A 34 7.09 14.44 15.41
N GLU A 35 6.09 15.18 14.93
CA GLU A 35 6.08 16.64 14.78
C GLU A 35 7.28 17.19 14.00
N ARG A 36 7.91 16.37 13.15
CA ARG A 36 9.15 16.73 12.43
C ARG A 36 8.90 17.59 11.19
N GLY A 37 8.04 18.61 11.28
CA GLY A 37 7.91 19.63 10.24
C GLY A 37 6.82 19.38 9.20
N LEU A 38 5.77 18.63 9.55
CA LEU A 38 4.52 18.66 8.79
C LEU A 38 3.58 19.73 9.35
N ALA A 39 3.07 20.59 8.46
CA ALA A 39 2.14 21.67 8.82
C ALA A 39 0.79 21.16 9.38
N ARG A 40 0.52 19.85 9.24
CA ARG A 40 -0.72 19.18 9.64
C ARG A 40 -0.43 17.89 10.41
N PRO A 41 -0.14 17.97 11.73
CA PRO A 41 0.14 16.81 12.56
C PRO A 41 -1.08 15.88 12.73
N ASP A 42 -2.30 16.41 12.57
CA ASP A 42 -3.56 15.69 12.56
C ASP A 42 -3.64 14.59 11.49
N LEU A 43 -2.88 14.73 10.40
CA LEU A 43 -2.83 13.74 9.32
C LEU A 43 -1.92 12.54 9.62
N GLY A 44 -1.09 12.60 10.67
CA GLY A 44 -0.11 11.55 10.94
C GLY A 44 -0.72 10.20 11.27
N ALA A 45 -1.69 10.15 12.19
CA ALA A 45 -2.38 8.92 12.54
C ALA A 45 -3.19 8.33 11.37
N PRO A 46 -3.99 9.12 10.62
CA PRO A 46 -4.66 8.65 9.41
C PRO A 46 -3.70 8.08 8.37
N LEU A 47 -2.57 8.74 8.08
CA LEU A 47 -1.58 8.24 7.11
C LEU A 47 -0.94 6.94 7.58
N LEU A 48 -0.58 6.85 8.85
CA LEU A 48 0.00 5.65 9.43
C LEU A 48 -0.98 4.46 9.33
N LEU A 49 -2.23 4.66 9.75
CA LEU A 49 -3.25 3.62 9.71
C LEU A 49 -3.61 3.21 8.29
N LEU A 50 -3.75 4.16 7.36
CA LEU A 50 -4.02 3.88 5.95
C LEU A 50 -2.84 3.20 5.27
N GLY A 51 -1.60 3.60 5.57
CA GLY A 51 -0.40 2.94 5.09
C GLY A 51 -0.30 1.50 5.59
N ALA A 52 -0.51 1.27 6.89
CA ALA A 52 -0.53 -0.07 7.45
C ALA A 52 -1.65 -0.93 6.84
N ALA A 53 -2.88 -0.42 6.81
CA ALA A 53 -4.02 -1.13 6.22
C ALA A 53 -3.78 -1.41 4.72
N GLY A 54 -3.26 -0.46 3.96
CA GLY A 54 -2.94 -0.62 2.54
C GLY A 54 -1.87 -1.68 2.29
N PHE A 55 -0.89 -1.82 3.18
CA PHE A 55 0.18 -2.82 3.05
C PHE A 55 -0.36 -4.24 3.18
N PHE A 56 -1.24 -4.48 4.16
CA PHE A 56 -1.82 -5.80 4.42
C PHE A 56 -3.04 -6.10 3.54
N ALA A 57 -4.00 -5.18 3.48
CA ALA A 57 -5.26 -5.39 2.79
C ALA A 57 -5.19 -5.09 1.28
N GLY A 58 -4.33 -4.16 0.85
CA GLY A 58 -4.21 -3.76 -0.56
C GLY A 58 -3.94 -4.93 -1.51
N PRO A 59 -2.92 -5.77 -1.26
CA PRO A 59 -2.65 -6.95 -2.08
C PRO A 59 -3.80 -7.96 -2.09
N ALA A 60 -4.49 -8.16 -0.95
CA ALA A 60 -5.61 -9.09 -0.84
C ALA A 60 -6.82 -8.62 -1.67
N LEU A 61 -7.13 -7.33 -1.65
CA LEU A 61 -8.18 -6.74 -2.48
C LEU A 61 -7.84 -6.82 -3.97
N LEU A 62 -6.57 -6.59 -4.33
CA LEU A 62 -6.09 -6.73 -5.70
C LEU A 62 -6.22 -8.18 -6.20
N ALA A 63 -5.80 -9.14 -5.37
CA ALA A 63 -5.92 -10.56 -5.67
C ALA A 63 -7.38 -10.98 -5.86
N LYS A 64 -8.29 -10.51 -4.98
CA LYS A 64 -9.74 -10.74 -5.13
C LYS A 64 -10.27 -10.17 -6.45
N ARG A 65 -9.86 -8.95 -6.81
CA ARG A 65 -10.26 -8.29 -8.06
C ARG A 65 -9.75 -9.02 -9.31
N TRP A 66 -8.56 -9.60 -9.27
CA TRP A 66 -8.01 -10.40 -10.37
C TRP A 66 -8.59 -11.81 -10.48
N ARG A 67 -9.27 -12.29 -9.43
CA ARG A 67 -10.01 -13.56 -9.47
C ARG A 67 -11.43 -13.39 -10.00
N SER A 68 -12.01 -12.21 -9.78
CA SER A 68 -13.34 -11.84 -10.26
C SER A 68 -13.36 -11.42 -11.74
N ARG A 69 -12.20 -11.22 -12.36
CA ARG A 69 -12.05 -10.92 -13.79
C ARG A 69 -11.31 -12.07 -14.47
#